data_AF-A0A658BPK3-F1
#
_entry.id   AF-A0A658BPK3-F1
#
_cell.length_a   1.000
_cell.length_b   1.000
_cell.length_c   1.000
_cell.angle_alpha   90.00
_cell.angle_beta   90.00
_cell.angle_gamma   90.00
#
_symmetry.space_group_name_H-M   'P 1'
#
loop_
_entity.id
_entity.type
_entity.pdbx_description
1 polymer ?
#
loop_
_entity_poly.entity_id
_entity_poly.type
_entity_poly.pdbx_seq_one_letter_code
_entity_poly.pdbx_strand_id
1 'polypeptide(L)'
;MATRKDLANAIRALSMDAVQAANSGHPGAPMGMAEIAEVVWNHHLRHNPANPKWFDRDRFVQSNGHASMLIYSLLHLTGYDLPIEEIKKFRQLHSKTPGHPEYGYT
;
A
#
# COMPACT_ATOMS: atom_id res chain seq x y z
N MET A 1 18.71 7.19 -10.30
CA MET A 1 17.31 7.09 -9.82
C MET A 1 16.73 5.78 -10.32
N ALA A 2 15.86 5.14 -9.55
CA ALA A 2 15.16 3.92 -9.95
C ALA A 2 14.26 4.18 -11.17
N THR A 3 14.09 3.19 -12.05
CA THR A 3 13.15 3.29 -13.18
C THR A 3 11.71 3.15 -12.70
N ARG A 4 10.71 3.55 -13.50
CA ARG A 4 9.30 3.28 -13.19
C ARG A 4 9.02 1.80 -12.94
N LYS A 5 9.68 0.93 -13.69
CA LYS A 5 9.56 -0.52 -13.52
C LYS A 5 10.11 -0.97 -12.17
N ASP A 6 11.23 -0.42 -11.73
CA ASP A 6 11.81 -0.72 -10.41
C ASP A 6 10.88 -0.25 -9.28
N LEU A 7 10.29 0.94 -9.41
CA LEU A 7 9.31 1.47 -8.45
C LEU A 7 8.05 0.59 -8.38
N ALA A 8 7.48 0.21 -9.52
CA ALA A 8 6.36 -0.72 -9.57
C ALA A 8 6.73 -2.10 -8.99
N ASN A 9 7.95 -2.57 -9.23
CA ASN A 9 8.43 -3.84 -8.68
C ASN A 9 8.61 -3.80 -7.16
N ALA A 10 8.89 -2.63 -6.56
CA ALA A 10 8.88 -2.50 -5.11
C ALA A 10 7.49 -2.80 -4.52
N ILE A 11 6.42 -2.31 -5.16
CA ILE A 11 5.03 -2.63 -4.78
C ILE A 11 4.77 -4.13 -4.91
N ARG A 12 5.22 -4.76 -6.00
CA ARG A 12 5.09 -6.21 -6.20
C ARG A 12 5.77 -7.00 -5.10
N ALA A 13 7.04 -6.69 -4.84
CA ALA A 13 7.86 -7.40 -3.87
C ALA A 13 7.26 -7.30 -2.47
N LEU A 14 6.96 -6.09 -2.00
CA LEU A 14 6.31 -5.90 -0.70
C LEU A 14 4.99 -6.68 -0.60
N SER A 15 4.18 -6.65 -1.66
CA SER A 15 2.88 -7.32 -1.65
C SER A 15 3.00 -8.84 -1.60
N MET A 16 3.84 -9.45 -2.44
CA MET A 16 3.98 -10.90 -2.47
C MET A 16 4.68 -11.44 -1.21
N ASP A 17 5.69 -10.73 -0.71
CA ASP A 17 6.44 -11.16 0.48
C ASP A 17 5.59 -11.09 1.75
N ALA A 18 4.82 -10.01 1.94
CA ALA A 18 3.95 -9.87 3.11
C ALA A 18 2.81 -10.89 3.11
N VAL A 19 2.18 -11.12 1.95
CA VAL A 19 1.15 -12.17 1.80
C VAL A 19 1.73 -13.55 2.10
N GLN A 20 2.94 -13.83 1.62
CA GLN A 20 3.62 -15.11 1.85
C GLN A 20 3.96 -15.29 3.33
N ALA A 21 4.52 -14.26 3.99
CA ALA A 21 4.86 -14.29 5.41
C ALA A 21 3.63 -14.49 6.31
N ALA A 22 2.49 -13.89 5.96
CA ALA A 22 1.23 -14.06 6.67
C ALA A 22 0.55 -15.42 6.41
N ASN A 23 1.02 -16.18 5.41
CA ASN A 23 0.36 -17.38 4.87
C ASN A 23 -1.13 -17.14 4.55
N SER A 24 -1.48 -15.91 4.16
CA SER A 24 -2.85 -15.43 3.95
C SER A 24 -2.85 -14.12 3.18
N GLY A 25 -3.76 -13.97 2.21
CA GLY A 25 -3.94 -12.72 1.46
C GLY A 25 -4.06 -12.92 -0.04
N HIS A 26 -4.02 -11.81 -0.79
CA HIS A 26 -4.28 -11.80 -2.24
C HIS A 26 -3.18 -11.02 -2.98
N PRO A 27 -2.15 -11.69 -3.54
CA PRO A 27 -1.00 -11.00 -4.13
C PRO A 27 -1.23 -10.62 -5.61
N GLY A 28 -2.17 -11.28 -6.30
CA GLY A 28 -2.37 -11.11 -7.75
C GLY A 28 -2.79 -9.70 -8.16
N ALA A 29 -3.85 -9.15 -7.56
CA ALA A 29 -4.32 -7.79 -7.88
C ALA A 29 -3.29 -6.70 -7.52
N PRO A 30 -2.61 -6.70 -6.36
CA PRO A 30 -1.50 -5.76 -6.10
C PRO A 30 -0.41 -5.81 -7.17
N MET A 31 -0.01 -7.01 -7.61
CA MET A 31 1.03 -7.15 -8.64
C MET A 31 0.58 -6.70 -10.03
N GLY A 32 -0.70 -6.92 -10.38
CA GLY A 32 -1.28 -6.52 -11.66
C GLY A 32 -1.58 -5.03 -11.77
N MET A 33 -1.78 -4.34 -10.63
CA MET A 33 -2.07 -2.90 -10.60
C MET A 33 -0.84 -2.03 -10.29
N ALA A 34 0.34 -2.63 -10.11
CA ALA A 34 1.53 -1.93 -9.63
C ALA A 34 1.95 -0.74 -10.51
N GLU A 35 1.95 -0.87 -11.84
CA GLU A 35 2.27 0.24 -12.76
C GLU A 35 1.23 1.36 -12.70
N ILE A 36 -0.06 0.99 -12.63
CA ILE A 36 -1.15 1.97 -12.55
C ILE A 36 -1.01 2.76 -11.24
N ALA A 37 -0.76 2.06 -10.14
CA ALA A 37 -0.59 2.67 -8.83
C ALA A 37 0.66 3.56 -8.77
N GLU A 38 1.79 3.12 -9.33
CA GLU A 38 3.02 3.92 -9.42
C GLU A 38 2.76 5.25 -10.13
N VAL A 39 2.12 5.21 -11.29
CA VAL A 39 1.82 6.43 -12.07
C VAL A 39 0.83 7.33 -11.34
N VAL A 40 -0.28 6.79 -10.82
CA VAL A 40 -1.27 7.59 -10.11
C VAL A 40 -0.65 8.27 -8.89
N TRP A 41 0.09 7.53 -8.05
CA TRP A 41 0.59 8.03 -6.77
C TRP A 41 1.80 8.96 -6.92
N ASN A 42 2.71 8.71 -7.85
CA ASN A 42 3.89 9.57 -8.03
C ASN A 42 3.63 10.79 -8.91
N HIS A 43 2.64 10.76 -9.80
CA HIS A 43 2.50 11.77 -10.85
C HIS A 43 1.16 12.51 -10.88
N HIS A 44 0.12 12.01 -10.21
CA HIS A 44 -1.21 12.62 -10.29
C HIS A 44 -1.82 12.92 -8.92
N LEU A 45 -1.67 12.03 -7.96
CA LEU A 45 -2.34 12.13 -6.66
C LEU A 45 -1.76 13.29 -5.84
N ARG A 46 -2.61 14.25 -5.49
CA ARG A 46 -2.27 15.32 -4.53
C ARG A 46 -2.46 14.82 -3.12
N HIS A 47 -1.38 14.47 -2.44
CA HIS A 47 -1.43 13.98 -1.08
C HIS A 47 -0.23 14.46 -0.25
N ASN A 48 -0.34 14.37 1.08
CA ASN A 48 0.73 14.71 2.00
C ASN A 48 0.86 13.60 3.06
N PRO A 49 1.89 12.74 2.97
CA PRO A 49 2.13 11.68 3.95
C PRO A 49 2.32 12.18 5.39
N ALA A 50 2.88 13.39 5.57
CA ALA A 50 3.03 14.03 6.87
C ALA A 50 1.74 14.69 7.39
N ASN A 51 0.72 14.86 6.55
CA ASN A 51 -0.60 15.33 6.96
C ASN A 51 -1.73 14.60 6.22
N PRO A 52 -2.05 13.35 6.61
CA PRO A 52 -3.14 12.57 6.02
C PRO A 52 -4.52 13.23 6.19
N LYS A 53 -4.65 14.19 7.10
CA LYS A 53 -5.90 14.92 7.39
C LYS A 53 -6.03 16.22 6.59
N TRP A 54 -5.07 16.56 5.71
CA TRP A 54 -5.16 17.73 4.84
C TRP A 54 -6.50 17.75 4.09
N PHE A 55 -7.22 18.85 4.24
CA PHE A 55 -8.60 18.98 3.77
C PHE A 55 -8.75 18.90 2.24
N ASP A 56 -7.79 19.46 1.51
CA ASP A 56 -7.80 19.58 0.03
C ASP A 56 -6.90 18.52 -0.65
N ARG A 57 -6.64 17.40 0.04
CA ARG A 57 -5.99 16.23 -0.57
C ARG A 57 -6.94 15.52 -1.52
N ASP A 58 -6.41 14.87 -2.55
CA ASP A 58 -7.18 13.93 -3.35
C ASP A 58 -7.57 12.70 -2.52
N ARG A 59 -8.69 12.05 -2.87
CA ARG A 59 -9.19 10.86 -2.18
C ARG A 59 -8.94 9.63 -3.05
N PHE A 60 -8.12 8.73 -2.54
CA PHE A 60 -7.92 7.40 -3.12
C PHE A 60 -8.78 6.38 -2.38
N VAL A 61 -9.55 5.57 -3.11
CA VAL A 61 -10.38 4.49 -2.55
C VAL A 61 -10.07 3.20 -3.30
N GLN A 62 -9.61 2.18 -2.58
CA GLN A 62 -9.40 0.84 -3.13
C GLN A 62 -10.65 -0.02 -2.92
N SER A 63 -11.57 0.02 -3.88
CA SER A 63 -12.85 -0.72 -3.77
C SER A 63 -12.65 -2.25 -3.75
N ASN A 64 -11.63 -2.77 -4.44
CA ASN A 64 -11.22 -4.17 -4.39
C ASN A 64 -10.36 -4.45 -3.15
N GLY A 65 -10.92 -4.20 -1.96
CA GLY A 65 -10.19 -4.17 -0.68
C GLY A 65 -9.51 -5.48 -0.26
N HIS A 66 -9.83 -6.61 -0.90
CA HIS A 66 -9.14 -7.89 -0.66
C HIS A 66 -7.65 -7.82 -1.02
N ALA A 67 -7.29 -6.93 -1.95
CA ALA A 67 -5.94 -6.66 -2.43
C ALA A 67 -5.18 -5.64 -1.55
N SER A 68 -5.38 -5.71 -0.24
CA SER A 68 -4.99 -4.69 0.75
C SER A 68 -3.49 -4.36 0.76
N MET A 69 -2.62 -5.31 0.41
CA MET A 69 -1.18 -5.03 0.31
C MET A 69 -0.82 -3.98 -0.75
N LEU A 70 -1.68 -3.72 -1.74
CA LEU A 70 -1.45 -2.62 -2.69
C LEU A 70 -1.40 -1.27 -1.95
N ILE A 71 -2.47 -0.92 -1.22
CA ILE A 71 -2.53 0.35 -0.49
C ILE A 71 -1.50 0.40 0.63
N TYR A 72 -1.23 -0.71 1.34
CA TYR A 72 -0.20 -0.70 2.39
C TYR A 72 1.21 -0.47 1.83
N SER A 73 1.53 -1.06 0.67
CA SER A 73 2.79 -0.79 -0.02
C SER A 73 2.90 0.67 -0.43
N LEU A 74 1.83 1.26 -0.97
CA LEU A 74 1.81 2.66 -1.39
C LEU A 74 1.96 3.63 -0.21
N LEU A 75 1.22 3.40 0.88
CA LEU A 75 1.32 4.20 2.10
C LEU A 75 2.72 4.14 2.69
N HIS A 76 3.32 2.95 2.77
CA HIS A 76 4.68 2.78 3.26
C HIS A 76 5.72 3.48 2.36
N LEU A 77 5.69 3.21 1.05
CA LEU A 77 6.68 3.71 0.10
C LEU A 77 6.60 5.24 -0.07
N THR A 78 5.42 5.83 0.07
CA THR A 78 5.25 7.29 0.01
C THR A 78 5.51 7.99 1.33
N GLY A 79 5.75 7.27 2.42
CA GLY A 79 6.20 7.83 3.70
C GLY A 79 5.08 8.21 4.67
N TYR A 80 3.92 7.56 4.61
CA TYR A 80 2.93 7.65 5.69
C TYR A 80 3.48 6.98 6.95
N ASP A 81 2.82 7.19 8.09
CA ASP A 81 3.14 6.52 9.37
C ASP A 81 2.73 5.02 9.37
N LEU A 82 3.27 4.28 8.41
CA LEU A 82 3.13 2.85 8.22
C LEU A 82 4.52 2.24 8.01
N PRO A 83 5.25 1.95 9.11
CA PRO A 83 6.61 1.42 9.02
C PRO A 83 6.62 -0.02 8.48
N ILE A 84 7.79 -0.46 7.99
CA ILE A 84 7.98 -1.80 7.42
C ILE A 84 7.61 -2.94 8.40
N GLU A 85 7.72 -2.69 9.71
CA GLU A 85 7.35 -3.65 10.74
C GLU A 85 5.84 -3.95 10.77
N GLU A 86 4.99 -3.00 10.35
CA GLU A 86 3.56 -3.25 10.20
C GLU A 86 3.30 -4.13 8.97
N ILE A 87 3.98 -3.88 7.84
CA ILE A 87 3.90 -4.76 6.66
C ILE A 87 4.30 -6.20 6.99
N LYS A 88 5.36 -6.40 7.78
CA LYS A 88 5.77 -7.75 8.26
C LYS A 88 4.70 -8.42 9.14
N LYS A 89 3.85 -7.62 9.78
CA LYS A 89 2.72 -8.06 10.61
C LYS A 89 1.40 -8.08 9.83
N PHE A 90 1.44 -8.12 8.49
CA PHE A 90 0.24 -8.24 7.67
C PHE A 90 -0.69 -9.36 8.17
N ARG A 91 -1.98 -9.03 8.36
CA ARG A 91 -3.03 -9.92 8.89
C ARG A 91 -2.76 -10.49 10.28
N GLN A 92 -1.82 -9.93 11.03
CA GLN A 92 -1.59 -10.31 12.42
C GLN A 92 -2.42 -9.43 13.36
N LEU A 93 -2.73 -9.99 14.53
CA LEU A 93 -3.55 -9.34 15.55
C LEU A 93 -2.99 -7.96 15.92
N HIS A 94 -3.86 -6.95 15.96
CA HIS A 94 -3.55 -5.55 16.29
C HIS A 94 -2.54 -4.83 15.38
N SER A 95 -2.19 -5.41 14.24
CA SER A 95 -1.39 -4.69 13.24
C SER A 95 -2.18 -3.52 12.62
N LYS A 96 -1.47 -2.51 12.14
CA LYS A 96 -2.01 -1.45 11.28
C LYS A 96 -2.33 -1.95 9.85
N THR A 97 -2.10 -3.24 9.57
CA THR A 97 -2.28 -3.86 8.25
C THR A 97 -3.25 -5.04 8.31
N PRO A 98 -4.54 -4.80 8.63
CA PRO A 98 -5.57 -5.84 8.62
C PRO A 98 -5.79 -6.42 7.22
N GLY A 99 -6.54 -7.54 7.15
CA GLY A 99 -6.73 -8.27 5.90
C GLY A 99 -7.47 -7.50 4.79
N HIS A 100 -8.27 -6.52 5.16
CA HIS A 100 -8.89 -5.50 4.31
C HIS A 100 -8.61 -4.12 4.94
N PRO A 101 -8.50 -3.01 4.18
CA PRO A 101 -8.22 -1.70 4.76
C PRO A 101 -9.36 -1.22 5.66
N GLU A 102 -9.02 -0.72 6.85
CA GLU A 102 -9.97 -0.24 7.85
C GLU A 102 -9.66 1.23 8.18
N TYR A 103 -10.69 2.09 8.12
CA TYR A 103 -10.52 3.51 8.45
C TYR A 103 -10.10 3.68 9.92
N GLY A 104 -9.04 4.45 10.15
CA GLY A 104 -8.52 4.76 11.48
C GLY A 104 -7.48 3.76 12.01
N TYR A 105 -7.21 2.66 11.29
CA TYR A 105 -6.15 1.71 11.63
C TYR A 105 -4.84 2.00 10.89
N THR A 106 -4.94 2.38 9.61
CA THR A 106 -3.82 2.68 8.71
C THR A 106 -3.89 4.12 8.21
#